data_AF-A0A2J6TCS2-F1
#
_entry.id   AF-A0A2J6TCS2-F1
#
_cell.length_a   1.000
_cell.length_b   1.000
_cell.length_c   1.000
_cell.angle_alpha   90.00
_cell.angle_beta   90.00
_cell.angle_gamma   90.00
#
_symmetry.space_group_name_H-M   'P 1'
#
loop_
_entity.id
_entity.type
_entity.pdbx_description
1 polymer ?
#
loop_
_entity_poly.entity_id
_entity_poly.type
_entity_poly.pdbx_seq_one_letter_code
_entity_poly.pdbx_strand_id
1 'polypeptide(L)'
;MATETETLTLDGTKHVPDQRKYLYLAGVNVMHSIAPPMHNYIAQTLGLPWQFINQECPTVDSVMELFRAPTFAGGVVTMPYKKTIIPFLDEVDDLVKMLGACNNVYLTKEGKLRGTNTDWRGIKGCLLSGTPGGENEGRGKPALIIGAGGASRAALYALFADLECGEIYVVNRDAGEVEDLLEDSKAYALSEARQPKVRHVTAVEEVEGLQAPYYIVGTVPDFEAKTEEEITARRIIEGLLGKEEKGVLLDMCYKPRNTRILRMGREKGWKTVDGTVANNFTGIEIFFEDLEYLARAESNLATSATPSPEAQLRAAQTIRTLCDERSLSIIGLQPFMHYEGLLDREEHTARIKKLELWFKIAKVLGTDVIQIPGNFLGTDQITGDLDVVIQDLKEVADMGLEERPIIKFAYENLCWSTFFDTWEKAWDLVERVDRPNFGMCLDTFNIAGRVYADPAAADGKTPNAEEDMKRSLEEMVKRVDIKKVFYIQVVDAEKMRSPLVEGHAFYAKDQPARMSWSRNARLFAFEEGGYLPVLDVTKAIIQGLGYKGWVSMELFSRTMNEPGGEVPKEHARRAREAWEKLEKEITGWQSK
;
A
#
# COMPACT_ATOMS: atom_id res chain seq x y z
N MET A 1 -26.05 20.76 33.01
CA MET A 1 -25.98 19.89 34.19
C MET A 1 -24.88 18.88 33.92
N ALA A 2 -23.75 19.05 34.59
CA ALA A 2 -22.67 18.07 34.57
C ALA A 2 -23.10 16.90 35.44
N THR A 3 -23.02 15.68 34.92
CA THR A 3 -23.17 14.47 35.72
C THR A 3 -21.85 14.22 36.42
N GLU A 4 -21.81 14.55 37.71
CA GLU A 4 -20.75 14.18 38.64
C GLU A 4 -20.57 12.66 38.63
N THR A 5 -19.36 12.21 38.31
CA THR A 5 -18.92 10.85 38.57
C THR A 5 -18.68 10.74 40.07
N GLU A 6 -19.54 10.01 40.78
CA GLU A 6 -19.36 9.71 42.20
C GLU A 6 -18.02 8.97 42.43
N THR A 7 -17.10 9.66 43.09
CA THR A 7 -15.88 9.10 43.65
C THR A 7 -16.25 8.22 44.84
N LEU A 8 -16.20 6.90 44.67
CA LEU A 8 -16.19 5.94 45.78
C LEU A 8 -14.94 6.19 46.64
N THR A 9 -15.12 6.84 47.79
CA THR A 9 -14.12 6.87 48.86
C THR A 9 -14.10 5.50 49.53
N LEU A 10 -13.07 4.71 49.25
CA LEU A 10 -12.68 3.57 50.08
C LEU A 10 -11.68 4.03 51.14
N ASP A 11 -12.05 3.78 52.39
CA ASP A 11 -11.28 4.09 53.57
C ASP A 11 -9.85 3.51 53.52
N GLY A 12 -8.86 4.37 53.76
CA GLY A 12 -7.63 3.97 54.45
C GLY A 12 -6.48 3.34 53.65
N THR A 13 -6.59 3.09 52.34
CA THR A 13 -5.41 2.70 51.54
C THR A 13 -4.75 3.92 50.91
N LYS A 14 -3.48 4.18 51.24
CA LYS A 14 -2.64 5.22 50.60
C LYS A 14 -2.86 5.16 49.09
N HIS A 15 -3.35 6.26 48.51
CA HIS A 15 -3.46 6.41 47.06
C HIS A 15 -2.04 6.44 46.50
N VAL A 16 -1.49 5.28 46.15
CA VAL A 16 -0.25 5.19 45.39
C VAL A 16 -0.63 5.70 43.99
N PRO A 17 -0.03 6.80 43.51
CA PRO A 17 -0.28 7.28 42.16
C PRO A 17 -0.02 6.14 41.18
N ASP A 18 -0.88 5.98 40.18
CA ASP A 18 -0.66 4.98 39.14
C ASP A 18 0.68 5.27 38.44
N GLN A 19 1.68 4.43 38.70
CA GLN A 19 3.03 4.60 38.17
C GLN A 19 3.18 3.99 36.78
N ARG A 20 2.14 3.32 36.27
CA ARG A 20 2.16 2.59 34.99
C ARG A 20 2.37 3.58 33.85
N LYS A 21 3.40 3.31 33.06
CA LYS A 21 3.86 4.18 31.97
C LYS A 21 4.19 3.40 30.71
N TYR A 22 4.56 2.14 30.82
CA TYR A 22 5.16 1.43 29.70
C TYR A 22 4.40 0.16 29.35
N LEU A 23 4.05 0.06 28.07
CA LEU A 23 3.77 -1.20 27.42
C LEU A 23 5.06 -1.67 26.73
N TYR A 24 5.34 -2.97 26.74
CA TYR A 24 6.55 -3.49 26.13
C TYR A 24 6.25 -4.49 25.01
N LEU A 25 7.09 -4.51 23.98
CA LEU A 25 7.37 -5.72 23.21
C LEU A 25 8.74 -6.24 23.65
N ALA A 26 8.76 -7.37 24.34
CA ALA A 26 9.96 -7.96 24.92
C ALA A 26 10.32 -9.28 24.25
N GLY A 27 11.59 -9.43 23.90
CA GLY A 27 12.12 -10.61 23.22
C GLY A 27 13.52 -10.37 22.66
N VAL A 28 13.96 -11.26 21.78
CA VAL A 28 15.22 -11.09 21.03
C VAL A 28 14.91 -10.68 19.60
N ASN A 29 15.67 -9.73 19.06
CA ASN A 29 15.49 -9.15 17.73
C ASN A 29 14.11 -8.50 17.55
N VAL A 30 13.70 -7.62 18.47
CA VAL A 30 12.39 -6.95 18.46
C VAL A 30 12.44 -5.50 18.00
N MET A 31 13.63 -4.90 17.89
CA MET A 31 13.77 -3.46 17.59
C MET A 31 13.13 -3.03 16.25
N HIS A 32 13.03 -3.94 15.29
CA HIS A 32 12.45 -3.69 13.97
C HIS A 32 10.92 -3.88 13.90
N SER A 33 10.27 -4.16 15.02
CA SER A 33 8.83 -4.39 15.06
C SER A 33 8.05 -3.09 14.82
N ILE A 34 6.96 -3.19 14.06
CA ILE A 34 5.99 -2.10 13.83
C ILE A 34 5.01 -1.90 14.99
N ALA A 35 5.10 -2.70 16.05
CA ALA A 35 4.19 -2.64 17.19
C ALA A 35 4.16 -1.27 17.90
N PRO A 36 5.30 -0.55 18.11
CA PRO A 36 5.29 0.73 18.81
C PRO A 36 4.39 1.81 18.19
N PRO A 37 4.49 2.18 16.91
CA PRO A 37 3.62 3.21 16.35
C PRO A 37 2.13 2.83 16.45
N MET A 38 1.79 1.56 16.22
CA MET A 38 0.41 1.08 16.32
C MET A 38 -0.14 1.18 17.75
N HIS A 39 0.57 0.63 18.74
CA HIS A 39 0.09 0.62 20.12
C HIS A 39 0.16 1.99 20.79
N ASN A 40 1.13 2.85 20.44
CA ASN A 40 1.17 4.22 20.92
C ASN A 40 -0.04 5.03 20.42
N TYR A 41 -0.41 4.86 19.15
CA TYR A 41 -1.62 5.48 18.60
C TYR A 41 -2.89 4.99 19.33
N ILE A 42 -3.00 3.68 19.60
CA ILE A 42 -4.11 3.11 20.38
C ILE A 42 -4.16 3.69 21.79
N ALA A 43 -3.03 3.74 22.50
CA ALA A 43 -2.96 4.29 23.85
C ALA A 43 -3.37 5.78 23.88
N GLN A 44 -2.87 6.58 22.94
CA GLN A 44 -3.23 7.98 22.80
C GLN A 44 -4.73 8.17 22.52
N THR A 45 -5.28 7.37 21.60
CA THR A 45 -6.71 7.42 21.24
C THR A 45 -7.62 7.07 22.42
N LEU A 46 -7.17 6.16 23.28
CA LEU A 46 -7.88 5.76 24.50
C LEU A 46 -7.63 6.71 25.69
N GLY A 47 -6.82 7.76 25.52
CA GLY A 47 -6.46 8.69 26.60
C GLY A 47 -5.58 8.06 27.69
N LEU A 48 -4.89 6.96 27.37
CA LEU A 48 -4.03 6.25 28.32
C LEU A 48 -2.62 6.85 28.31
N PRO A 49 -2.01 7.12 29.48
CA PRO A 49 -0.69 7.75 29.58
C PRO A 49 0.45 6.76 29.37
N TRP A 50 0.27 5.78 28.47
CA TRP A 50 1.19 4.67 28.28
C TRP A 50 1.95 4.81 26.97
N GLN A 51 3.24 4.50 27.02
CA GLN A 51 4.12 4.42 25.87
C GLN A 51 4.48 2.96 25.60
N PHE A 52 4.26 2.50 24.38
CA PHE A 52 4.68 1.20 23.88
C PHE A 52 6.12 1.26 23.37
N ILE A 53 6.97 0.36 23.88
CA ILE A 53 8.42 0.34 23.64
C ILE A 53 8.86 -1.06 23.19
N ASN A 54 9.66 -1.15 22.13
CA ASN A 54 10.40 -2.37 21.82
C ASN A 54 11.62 -2.47 22.74
N GLN A 55 11.78 -3.60 23.43
CA GLN A 55 12.86 -3.81 24.37
C GLN A 55 13.55 -5.14 24.09
N GLU A 56 14.82 -5.07 23.68
CA GLU A 56 15.68 -6.24 23.60
C GLU A 56 15.91 -6.80 24.99
N CYS A 57 15.62 -8.09 25.14
CA CYS A 57 15.74 -8.85 26.37
C CYS A 57 16.54 -10.12 26.05
N PRO A 58 17.83 -10.21 26.44
CA PRO A 58 18.67 -11.38 26.16
C PRO A 58 18.24 -12.64 26.92
N THR A 59 17.49 -12.50 28.02
CA THR A 59 16.99 -13.62 28.85
C THR A 59 15.55 -13.41 29.29
N VAL A 60 14.87 -14.48 29.69
CA VAL A 60 13.52 -14.38 30.28
C VAL A 60 13.54 -13.55 31.58
N ASP A 61 14.61 -13.62 32.36
CA ASP A 61 14.76 -12.80 33.57
C ASP A 61 14.76 -11.30 33.24
N SER A 62 15.43 -10.88 32.16
CA SER A 62 15.39 -9.47 31.71
C SER A 62 14.00 -9.02 31.24
N VAL A 63 13.16 -9.94 30.76
CA VAL A 63 11.73 -9.66 30.51
C VAL A 63 11.00 -9.46 31.83
N MET A 64 11.25 -10.33 32.82
CA MET A 64 10.58 -10.27 34.11
C MET A 64 10.97 -9.05 34.94
N GLU A 65 12.20 -8.56 34.82
CA GLU A 65 12.63 -7.28 35.43
C GLU A 65 11.76 -6.11 34.95
N LEU A 66 11.46 -6.06 33.64
CA LEU A 66 10.56 -5.04 33.08
C LEU A 66 9.12 -5.25 33.55
N PHE A 67 8.64 -6.49 33.57
CA PHE A 67 7.24 -6.80 33.86
C PHE A 67 6.89 -6.64 35.34
N ARG A 68 7.89 -6.75 36.23
CA ARG A 68 7.73 -6.50 37.67
C ARG A 68 8.02 -5.05 38.07
N ALA A 69 8.44 -4.20 37.14
CA ALA A 69 8.65 -2.79 37.43
C ALA A 69 7.32 -2.10 37.78
N PRO A 70 7.28 -1.17 38.74
CA PRO A 70 6.07 -0.38 39.04
C PRO A 70 5.52 0.38 37.84
N THR A 71 6.35 0.62 36.82
CA THR A 71 6.00 1.31 35.58
C THR A 71 5.35 0.41 34.52
N PHE A 72 5.25 -0.90 34.74
CA PHE A 72 4.69 -1.86 33.79
C PHE A 72 3.17 -1.73 33.66
N ALA A 73 2.70 -1.43 32.45
CA ALA A 73 1.28 -1.42 32.12
C ALA A 73 0.80 -2.72 31.45
N GLY A 74 1.71 -3.44 30.79
CA GLY A 74 1.41 -4.63 29.99
C GLY A 74 2.56 -4.96 29.04
N GLY A 75 2.60 -6.18 28.51
CA GLY A 75 3.76 -6.67 27.76
C GLY A 75 3.41 -7.73 26.74
N VAL A 76 3.73 -7.45 25.48
CA VAL A 76 3.79 -8.45 24.42
C VAL A 76 5.12 -9.19 24.54
N VAL A 77 5.07 -10.52 24.55
CA VAL A 77 6.23 -11.41 24.62
C VAL A 77 6.36 -12.14 23.30
N THR A 78 7.54 -12.10 22.72
CA THR A 78 7.82 -12.80 21.47
C THR A 78 8.97 -13.80 21.61
N MET A 79 9.43 -14.34 20.49
CA MET A 79 10.52 -15.30 20.45
C MET A 79 11.75 -14.82 21.26
N PRO A 80 12.42 -15.73 22.00
CA PRO A 80 12.10 -17.15 22.19
C PRO A 80 11.19 -17.44 23.41
N TYR A 81 10.65 -16.42 24.09
CA TYR A 81 10.15 -16.57 25.46
C TYR A 81 8.68 -16.97 25.63
N LYS A 82 7.92 -17.14 24.55
CA LYS A 82 6.47 -17.42 24.63
C LYS A 82 6.13 -18.65 25.49
N LYS A 83 6.99 -19.67 25.50
CA LYS A 83 6.84 -20.84 26.39
C LYS A 83 7.49 -20.61 27.76
N THR A 84 8.74 -20.14 27.75
CA THR A 84 9.57 -20.08 28.96
C THR A 84 9.15 -19.02 29.96
N ILE A 85 8.32 -18.04 29.58
CA ILE A 85 7.81 -17.04 30.51
C ILE A 85 6.70 -17.58 31.42
N ILE A 86 5.96 -18.61 30.99
CA ILE A 86 4.77 -19.12 31.69
C ILE A 86 5.03 -19.42 33.17
N PRO A 87 6.13 -20.10 33.57
CA PRO A 87 6.41 -20.40 34.97
C PRO A 87 6.71 -19.19 35.86
N PHE A 88 6.97 -18.02 35.27
CA PHE A 88 7.31 -16.79 36.01
C PHE A 88 6.11 -15.88 36.26
N LEU A 89 4.96 -16.19 35.65
CA LEU A 89 3.70 -15.46 35.79
C LEU A 89 2.94 -15.97 37.01
N ASP A 90 2.18 -15.08 37.67
CA ASP A 90 1.36 -15.45 38.82
C ASP A 90 0.19 -16.33 38.40
N GLU A 91 -0.41 -15.98 37.25
CA GLU A 91 -1.59 -16.64 36.71
C GLU A 91 -1.52 -16.71 35.18
N VAL A 92 -2.21 -17.68 34.59
CA VAL A 92 -2.42 -17.75 33.14
C VAL A 92 -3.87 -18.11 32.86
N ASP A 93 -4.41 -17.58 31.77
CA ASP A 93 -5.76 -17.97 31.32
C ASP A 93 -5.79 -19.36 30.70
N ASP A 94 -7.01 -19.84 30.43
CA ASP A 94 -7.18 -21.18 29.85
C ASP A 94 -6.64 -21.25 28.41
N LEU A 95 -6.56 -20.12 27.69
CA LEU A 95 -5.94 -20.06 26.37
C LEU A 95 -4.46 -20.43 26.43
N VAL A 96 -3.70 -19.85 27.36
CA VAL A 96 -2.27 -20.19 27.53
C VAL A 96 -2.09 -21.63 27.99
N LYS A 97 -2.96 -22.13 28.89
CA LYS A 97 -2.91 -23.54 29.31
C LYS A 97 -3.13 -24.49 28.13
N MET A 98 -4.11 -24.18 27.28
CA MET A 98 -4.42 -24.98 26.08
C MET A 98 -3.33 -24.88 25.02
N LEU A 99 -2.82 -23.67 24.75
CA LEU A 99 -1.86 -23.41 23.67
C LEU A 99 -0.42 -23.73 24.05
N GLY A 100 -0.11 -23.83 25.36
CA GLY A 100 1.26 -23.98 25.86
C GLY A 100 2.16 -22.78 25.55
N ALA A 101 1.59 -21.62 25.21
CA ALA A 101 2.34 -20.42 24.82
C ALA A 101 1.62 -19.14 25.23
N CYS A 102 2.36 -18.18 25.80
CA CYS A 102 1.92 -16.87 26.22
C CYS A 102 2.61 -15.78 25.37
N ASN A 103 1.83 -15.00 24.61
CA ASN A 103 2.37 -13.88 23.82
C ASN A 103 2.03 -12.51 24.42
N ASN A 104 1.19 -12.45 25.45
CA ASN A 104 0.75 -11.19 26.03
C ASN A 104 0.53 -11.34 27.53
N VAL A 105 1.02 -10.38 28.31
CA VAL A 105 0.99 -10.34 29.77
C VAL A 105 0.38 -9.02 30.20
N TYR A 106 -0.56 -9.07 31.13
CA TYR A 106 -1.24 -7.90 31.67
C TYR A 106 -1.38 -8.02 33.19
N LEU A 107 -1.71 -6.90 33.84
CA LEU A 107 -1.96 -6.88 35.28
C LEU A 107 -3.44 -7.14 35.58
N THR A 108 -3.72 -8.03 36.54
CA THR A 108 -5.07 -8.18 37.11
C THR A 108 -5.43 -6.98 38.00
N LYS A 109 -6.68 -6.90 38.46
CA LYS A 109 -7.10 -5.85 39.41
C LYS A 109 -6.33 -5.89 40.72
N GLU A 110 -5.86 -7.07 41.10
CA GLU A 110 -5.05 -7.35 42.28
C GLU A 110 -3.55 -7.10 42.04
N GLY A 111 -3.17 -6.66 40.83
CA GLY A 111 -1.78 -6.35 40.47
C GLY A 111 -0.92 -7.57 40.14
N LYS A 112 -1.53 -8.74 39.89
CA LYS A 112 -0.82 -9.96 39.50
C LYS A 112 -0.50 -9.97 38.00
N LEU A 113 0.62 -10.56 37.62
CA LEU A 113 0.97 -10.81 36.23
C LEU A 113 0.18 -12.00 35.68
N ARG A 114 -0.73 -11.72 34.75
CA ARG A 114 -1.55 -12.73 34.08
C ARG A 114 -1.20 -12.85 32.61
N GLY A 115 -0.90 -14.08 32.18
CA GLY A 115 -0.62 -14.40 30.77
C GLY A 115 -1.87 -14.74 29.96
N THR A 116 -1.86 -14.35 28.69
CA THR A 116 -2.83 -14.74 27.65
C THR A 116 -2.13 -14.99 26.30
N ASN A 117 -2.87 -15.53 25.34
CA ASN A 117 -2.43 -15.65 23.96
C ASN A 117 -3.42 -14.98 23.01
N THR A 118 -2.90 -14.14 22.14
CA THR A 118 -3.66 -13.34 21.17
C THR A 118 -3.29 -13.63 19.71
N ASP A 119 -2.28 -14.45 19.44
CA ASP A 119 -1.84 -14.77 18.07
C ASP A 119 -2.98 -15.42 17.27
N TRP A 120 -3.75 -16.31 17.91
CA TRP A 120 -4.88 -16.99 17.27
C TRP A 120 -5.97 -16.01 16.76
N ARG A 121 -6.16 -14.88 17.46
CA ARG A 121 -7.11 -13.84 17.04
C ARG A 121 -6.64 -13.14 15.78
N GLY A 122 -5.34 -12.85 15.70
CA GLY A 122 -4.71 -12.28 14.52
C GLY A 122 -4.86 -13.21 13.32
N ILE A 123 -4.56 -14.50 13.51
CA ILE A 123 -4.72 -15.54 12.48
C ILE A 123 -6.17 -15.60 11.99
N LYS A 124 -7.14 -15.72 12.91
CA LYS A 124 -8.57 -15.72 12.59
C LYS A 124 -8.97 -14.48 11.79
N GLY A 125 -8.60 -13.30 12.28
CA GLY A 125 -8.93 -12.02 11.64
C GLY A 125 -8.39 -11.93 10.21
N CYS A 126 -7.17 -12.39 9.98
CA CYS A 126 -6.56 -12.40 8.64
C CYS A 126 -7.21 -13.43 7.71
N LEU A 127 -7.55 -14.63 8.20
CA LEU A 127 -8.24 -15.63 7.38
C LEU A 127 -9.64 -15.15 6.98
N LEU A 128 -10.38 -14.56 7.91
CA LEU A 128 -11.70 -13.99 7.62
C LEU A 128 -11.62 -12.78 6.69
N SER A 129 -10.63 -11.90 6.83
CA SER A 129 -10.46 -10.77 5.91
C SER A 129 -10.12 -11.20 4.48
N GLY A 130 -9.49 -12.37 4.32
CA GLY A 130 -9.30 -13.00 3.02
C GLY A 130 -10.53 -13.73 2.48
N THR A 131 -11.56 -13.96 3.29
CA THR A 131 -12.78 -14.66 2.85
C THR A 131 -13.79 -13.66 2.26
N PRO A 132 -14.46 -13.96 1.13
CA PRO A 132 -15.51 -13.10 0.60
C PRO A 132 -16.58 -12.77 1.66
N GLY A 133 -16.88 -11.50 1.85
CA GLY A 133 -17.87 -11.05 2.83
C GLY A 133 -17.46 -11.17 4.31
N GLY A 134 -16.27 -11.69 4.62
CA GLY A 134 -15.78 -11.86 5.99
C GLY A 134 -16.42 -13.02 6.76
N GLU A 135 -17.17 -13.89 6.08
CA GLU A 135 -17.86 -15.04 6.68
C GLU A 135 -16.91 -16.24 6.86
N ASN A 136 -17.20 -17.12 7.82
CA ASN A 136 -16.40 -18.33 8.04
C ASN A 136 -16.85 -19.48 7.12
N GLU A 137 -16.35 -19.47 5.88
CA GLU A 137 -16.61 -20.52 4.89
C GLU A 137 -15.74 -21.79 5.08
N GLY A 138 -14.78 -21.77 6.01
CA GLY A 138 -13.91 -22.90 6.33
C GLY A 138 -14.52 -23.94 7.28
N ARG A 139 -15.68 -23.64 7.89
CA ARG A 139 -16.38 -24.52 8.81
C ARG A 139 -16.60 -25.92 8.21
N GLY A 140 -16.13 -26.95 8.91
CA GLY A 140 -16.23 -28.36 8.52
C GLY A 140 -15.33 -28.78 7.35
N LYS A 141 -14.68 -27.85 6.66
CA LYS A 141 -13.73 -28.13 5.57
C LYS A 141 -12.33 -28.37 6.13
N PRO A 142 -11.46 -29.10 5.41
CA PRO A 142 -10.08 -29.27 5.86
C PRO A 142 -9.34 -27.93 5.95
N ALA A 143 -8.28 -27.89 6.75
CA ALA A 143 -7.34 -26.76 6.79
C ALA A 143 -5.91 -27.28 6.79
N LEU A 144 -4.95 -26.42 6.47
CA LEU A 144 -3.53 -26.75 6.41
C LEU A 144 -2.71 -25.83 7.31
N ILE A 145 -1.82 -26.41 8.09
CA ILE A 145 -0.75 -25.71 8.79
C ILE A 145 0.58 -26.12 8.17
N ILE A 146 1.36 -25.13 7.74
CA ILE A 146 2.73 -25.34 7.26
C ILE A 146 3.67 -24.95 8.41
N GLY A 147 4.35 -25.94 8.98
CA GLY A 147 5.20 -25.80 10.16
C GLY A 147 4.57 -26.36 11.44
N ALA A 148 5.41 -26.76 12.40
CA ALA A 148 4.99 -27.30 13.70
C ALA A 148 5.58 -26.58 14.92
N GLY A 149 6.15 -25.38 14.72
CA GLY A 149 6.76 -24.56 15.76
C GLY A 149 5.79 -23.85 16.72
N GLY A 150 6.24 -22.82 17.44
CA GLY A 150 5.40 -22.14 18.45
C GLY A 150 4.11 -21.51 17.89
N ALA A 151 4.16 -20.97 16.68
CA ALA A 151 3.00 -20.32 16.04
C ALA A 151 1.96 -21.32 15.51
N SER A 152 2.35 -22.58 15.22
CA SER A 152 1.41 -23.61 14.73
C SER A 152 0.33 -23.95 15.76
N ARG A 153 0.62 -23.82 17.06
CA ARG A 153 -0.35 -24.05 18.15
C ARG A 153 -1.48 -23.02 18.11
N ALA A 154 -1.13 -21.75 17.93
CA ALA A 154 -2.11 -20.68 17.76
C ALA A 154 -2.91 -20.86 16.46
N ALA A 155 -2.26 -21.31 15.38
CA ALA A 155 -2.94 -21.63 14.12
C ALA A 155 -3.92 -22.79 14.30
N LEU A 156 -3.52 -23.87 14.97
CA LEU A 156 -4.36 -25.03 15.24
C LEU A 156 -5.58 -24.64 16.07
N TYR A 157 -5.40 -23.85 17.13
CA TYR A 157 -6.52 -23.34 17.91
C TYR A 157 -7.47 -22.48 17.06
N ALA A 158 -6.94 -21.53 16.28
CA ALA A 158 -7.75 -20.67 15.42
C ALA A 158 -8.57 -21.50 14.41
N LEU A 159 -7.94 -22.48 13.76
CA LEU A 159 -8.57 -23.31 12.73
C LEU A 159 -9.60 -24.29 13.33
N PHE A 160 -9.23 -25.04 14.37
CA PHE A 160 -10.06 -26.11 14.92
C PHE A 160 -11.09 -25.60 15.93
N ALA A 161 -10.66 -24.84 16.94
CA ALA A 161 -11.54 -24.49 18.07
C ALA A 161 -12.49 -23.36 17.70
N ASP A 162 -12.00 -22.33 17.00
CA ASP A 162 -12.75 -21.10 16.76
C ASP A 162 -13.36 -21.01 15.35
N LEU A 163 -12.62 -21.39 14.30
CA LEU A 163 -13.14 -21.45 12.93
C LEU A 163 -13.83 -22.78 12.60
N GLU A 164 -13.77 -23.75 13.50
CA GLU A 164 -14.49 -25.01 13.37
C GLU A 164 -14.20 -25.77 12.06
N CYS A 165 -12.95 -25.70 11.60
CA CYS A 165 -12.48 -26.49 10.47
C CYS A 165 -12.55 -27.99 10.81
N GLY A 166 -12.63 -28.82 9.77
CA GLY A 166 -12.64 -30.27 9.86
C GLY A 166 -11.25 -30.84 10.13
N GLU A 167 -10.75 -31.69 9.21
CA GLU A 167 -9.42 -32.28 9.35
C GLU A 167 -8.32 -31.24 9.11
N ILE A 168 -7.33 -31.19 10.01
CA ILE A 168 -6.19 -30.27 9.91
C ILE A 168 -4.97 -31.03 9.40
N TYR A 169 -4.53 -30.72 8.20
CA TYR A 169 -3.28 -31.21 7.64
C TYR A 169 -2.11 -30.42 8.22
N VAL A 170 -1.04 -31.11 8.57
CA VAL A 170 0.23 -30.51 9.01
C VAL A 170 1.32 -30.98 8.08
N VAL A 171 2.09 -30.03 7.54
CA VAL A 171 3.28 -30.31 6.75
C VAL A 171 4.47 -29.67 7.44
N ASN A 172 5.42 -30.48 7.90
CA ASN A 172 6.66 -30.02 8.53
C ASN A 172 7.81 -30.95 8.14
N ARG A 173 9.04 -30.41 8.08
CA ARG A 173 10.24 -31.23 7.82
C ARG A 173 10.63 -32.12 9.01
N ASP A 174 10.33 -31.66 10.22
CA ASP A 174 10.70 -32.32 11.47
C ASP A 174 9.47 -33.05 12.03
N ALA A 175 9.53 -34.39 12.01
CA ALA A 175 8.44 -35.23 12.49
C ALA A 175 8.26 -35.14 14.02
N GLY A 176 9.33 -34.93 14.78
CA GLY A 176 9.27 -34.79 16.23
C GLY A 176 8.51 -33.54 16.65
N GLU A 177 8.71 -32.41 15.95
CA GLU A 177 7.91 -31.20 16.21
C GLU A 177 6.40 -31.41 15.93
N VAL A 178 6.07 -32.28 14.96
CA VAL A 178 4.67 -32.63 14.67
C VAL A 178 4.10 -33.54 15.74
N GLU A 179 4.86 -34.51 16.23
CA GLU A 179 4.48 -35.35 17.38
C GLU A 179 4.20 -34.50 18.62
N ASP A 180 5.05 -33.52 18.91
CA ASP A 180 4.83 -32.55 20.00
C ASP A 180 3.55 -31.75 19.80
N LEU A 181 3.28 -31.28 18.56
CA LEU A 181 2.05 -30.55 18.24
C LEU A 181 0.81 -31.44 18.39
N LEU A 182 0.90 -32.73 18.02
CA LEU A 182 -0.18 -33.70 18.17
C LEU A 182 -0.46 -33.99 19.65
N GLU A 183 0.57 -34.13 20.47
CA GLU A 183 0.41 -34.28 21.92
C GLU A 183 -0.25 -33.05 22.54
N ASP A 184 0.28 -31.86 22.23
CA ASP A 184 -0.31 -30.58 22.66
C ASP A 184 -1.77 -30.47 22.20
N SER A 185 -2.09 -31.02 21.02
CA SER A 185 -3.45 -30.94 20.48
C SER A 185 -4.52 -31.66 21.29
N LYS A 186 -4.14 -32.65 22.09
CA LYS A 186 -5.06 -33.36 22.97
C LYS A 186 -5.71 -32.43 23.99
N ALA A 187 -5.02 -31.35 24.38
CA ALA A 187 -5.56 -30.33 25.27
C ALA A 187 -6.71 -29.52 24.64
N TYR A 188 -6.87 -29.54 23.31
CA TYR A 188 -7.97 -28.85 22.61
C TYR A 188 -9.28 -29.65 22.56
N ALA A 189 -9.35 -30.86 23.13
CA ALA A 189 -10.58 -31.65 23.14
C ALA A 189 -11.67 -30.94 23.98
N LEU A 190 -12.58 -30.23 23.30
CA LEU A 190 -13.66 -29.47 23.94
C LEU A 190 -14.78 -30.37 24.50
N SER A 191 -14.90 -31.61 24.00
CA SER A 191 -15.79 -32.67 24.50
C SER A 191 -15.40 -34.02 23.90
N GLU A 192 -15.91 -35.14 24.42
CA GLU A 192 -15.76 -36.46 23.77
C GLU A 192 -16.28 -36.47 22.32
N ALA A 193 -17.25 -35.60 21.99
CA ALA A 193 -17.86 -35.50 20.68
C ALA A 193 -17.04 -34.67 19.66
N ARG A 194 -16.03 -33.91 20.10
CA ARG A 194 -15.26 -33.01 19.22
C ARG A 194 -13.78 -32.98 19.58
N GLN A 195 -13.03 -33.86 18.92
CA GLN A 195 -11.58 -33.96 19.03
C GLN A 195 -10.90 -33.41 17.75
N PRO A 196 -9.72 -32.80 17.87
CA PRO A 196 -8.98 -32.33 16.71
C PRO A 196 -8.50 -33.54 15.89
N LYS A 197 -8.92 -33.60 14.62
CA LYS A 197 -8.40 -34.58 13.66
C LYS A 197 -7.22 -33.97 12.93
N VAL A 198 -6.02 -34.21 13.43
CA VAL A 198 -4.78 -33.68 12.85
C VAL A 198 -4.03 -34.79 12.12
N ARG A 199 -3.63 -34.55 10.87
CA ARG A 199 -2.90 -35.49 10.03
C ARG A 199 -1.56 -34.90 9.61
N HIS A 200 -0.46 -35.56 9.97
CA HIS A 200 0.85 -35.27 9.38
C HIS A 200 0.89 -35.82 7.96
N VAL A 201 1.10 -34.96 6.97
CA VAL A 201 1.26 -35.38 5.56
C VAL A 201 2.76 -35.46 5.28
N THR A 202 3.24 -36.67 4.97
CA THR A 202 4.68 -36.97 4.92
C THR A 202 5.19 -37.29 3.53
N ALA A 203 4.29 -37.67 2.62
CA ALA A 203 4.62 -38.07 1.25
C ALA A 203 3.73 -37.35 0.22
N VAL A 204 4.28 -37.12 -0.97
CA VAL A 204 3.59 -36.38 -2.05
C VAL A 204 2.40 -37.18 -2.57
N GLU A 205 2.51 -38.50 -2.57
CA GLU A 205 1.49 -39.44 -3.04
C GLU A 205 0.22 -39.39 -2.17
N GLU A 206 0.35 -39.02 -0.89
CA GLU A 206 -0.80 -38.86 0.01
C GLU A 206 -1.72 -37.72 -0.45
N VAL A 207 -1.16 -36.70 -1.11
CA VAL A 207 -1.89 -35.48 -1.50
C VAL A 207 -3.04 -35.79 -2.44
N GLU A 208 -2.92 -36.78 -3.34
CA GLU A 208 -3.98 -37.14 -4.28
C GLU A 208 -5.29 -37.49 -3.57
N GLY A 209 -5.21 -38.24 -2.46
CA GLY A 209 -6.36 -38.67 -1.67
C GLY A 209 -6.92 -37.62 -0.68
N LEU A 210 -6.27 -36.46 -0.54
CA LEU A 210 -6.72 -35.39 0.36
C LEU A 210 -7.70 -34.44 -0.32
N GLN A 211 -8.66 -33.95 0.46
CA GLN A 211 -9.51 -32.83 0.05
C GLN A 211 -8.71 -31.53 0.07
N ALA A 212 -9.18 -30.51 -0.67
CA ALA A 212 -8.54 -29.20 -0.64
C ALA A 212 -8.73 -28.56 0.75
N PRO A 213 -7.68 -28.00 1.38
CA PRO A 213 -7.85 -27.20 2.57
C PRO A 213 -8.54 -25.87 2.22
N TYR A 214 -9.46 -25.36 3.04
CA TYR A 214 -10.04 -24.04 2.81
C TYR A 214 -9.16 -22.93 3.39
N TYR A 215 -8.65 -23.13 4.60
CA TYR A 215 -7.72 -22.22 5.25
C TYR A 215 -6.32 -22.81 5.32
N ILE A 216 -5.32 -22.01 4.95
CA ILE A 216 -3.90 -22.37 5.01
C ILE A 216 -3.18 -21.35 5.88
N VAL A 217 -2.38 -21.82 6.84
CA VAL A 217 -1.56 -20.97 7.70
C VAL A 217 -0.09 -21.40 7.64
N GLY A 218 0.74 -20.55 7.02
CA GLY A 218 2.19 -20.65 7.03
C GLY A 218 2.78 -20.15 8.35
N THR A 219 3.60 -20.98 8.99
CA THR A 219 4.24 -20.65 10.29
C THR A 219 5.75 -20.85 10.29
N VAL A 220 6.33 -21.18 9.13
CA VAL A 220 7.77 -21.38 8.95
C VAL A 220 8.44 -20.10 8.44
N PRO A 221 9.71 -19.83 8.81
CA PRO A 221 10.48 -18.79 8.15
C PRO A 221 10.65 -19.06 6.63
N ASP A 222 10.78 -18.00 5.84
CA ASP A 222 11.00 -18.12 4.40
C ASP A 222 12.47 -18.44 4.08
N PHE A 223 12.77 -19.74 3.95
CA PHE A 223 14.05 -20.23 3.48
C PHE A 223 13.90 -21.13 2.25
N GLU A 224 14.96 -21.18 1.45
CA GLU A 224 15.09 -22.14 0.36
C GLU A 224 15.33 -23.54 0.92
N ALA A 225 14.61 -24.52 0.39
CA ALA A 225 14.73 -25.92 0.80
C ALA A 225 16.08 -26.48 0.34
N LYS A 226 16.80 -27.14 1.25
CA LYS A 226 18.13 -27.70 1.04
C LYS A 226 18.21 -29.18 1.38
N THR A 227 17.52 -29.63 2.43
CA THR A 227 17.47 -31.04 2.79
C THR A 227 16.37 -31.78 2.05
N GLU A 228 16.48 -33.10 1.94
CA GLU A 228 15.46 -33.93 1.28
C GLU A 228 14.09 -33.81 1.96
N GLU A 229 14.07 -33.66 3.29
CA GLU A 229 12.85 -33.47 4.06
C GLU A 229 12.21 -32.10 3.78
N GLU A 230 13.02 -31.04 3.65
CA GLU A 230 12.54 -29.71 3.27
C GLU A 230 12.01 -29.68 1.83
N ILE A 231 12.69 -30.36 0.90
CA ILE A 231 12.28 -30.48 -0.49
C ILE A 231 10.97 -31.26 -0.58
N THR A 232 10.84 -32.36 0.16
CA THR A 232 9.64 -33.18 0.22
C THR A 232 8.47 -32.39 0.79
N ALA A 233 8.66 -31.71 1.92
CA ALA A 233 7.65 -30.81 2.50
C ALA A 233 7.21 -29.74 1.49
N ARG A 234 8.13 -29.16 0.73
CA ARG A 234 7.82 -28.17 -0.31
C ARG A 234 6.96 -28.75 -1.44
N ARG A 235 7.26 -29.96 -1.91
CA ARG A 235 6.46 -30.65 -2.93
C ARG A 235 5.06 -30.99 -2.46
N ILE A 236 4.91 -31.40 -1.20
CA ILE A 236 3.60 -31.65 -0.58
C ILE A 236 2.77 -30.35 -0.54
N ILE A 237 3.38 -29.24 -0.11
CA ILE A 237 2.74 -27.91 -0.11
C ILE A 237 2.29 -27.55 -1.52
N GLU A 238 3.16 -27.70 -2.52
CA GLU A 238 2.83 -27.40 -3.92
C GLU A 238 1.66 -28.25 -4.43
N GLY A 239 1.64 -29.55 -4.11
CA GLY A 239 0.54 -30.45 -4.46
C GLY A 239 -0.79 -30.03 -3.83
N LEU A 240 -0.78 -29.65 -2.55
CA LEU A 240 -1.99 -29.18 -1.85
C LEU A 240 -2.47 -27.84 -2.41
N LEU A 241 -1.57 -26.93 -2.75
CA LEU A 241 -1.92 -25.66 -3.42
C LEU A 241 -2.42 -25.87 -4.85
N GLY A 242 -2.09 -27.00 -5.48
CA GLY A 242 -2.55 -27.39 -6.81
C GLY A 242 -3.98 -27.92 -6.89
N LYS A 243 -4.65 -28.20 -5.77
CA LYS A 243 -6.04 -28.69 -5.73
C LYS A 243 -6.99 -27.67 -6.38
N GLU A 244 -8.04 -28.11 -7.08
CA GLU A 244 -8.93 -27.20 -7.83
C GLU A 244 -9.62 -26.15 -6.95
N GLU A 245 -10.25 -26.58 -5.86
CA GLU A 245 -10.88 -25.69 -4.88
C GLU A 245 -9.84 -24.80 -4.18
N LYS A 246 -10.21 -23.54 -3.96
CA LYS A 246 -9.35 -22.51 -3.35
C LYS A 246 -10.03 -21.91 -2.14
N GLY A 247 -9.20 -21.44 -1.21
CA GLY A 247 -9.64 -20.59 -0.12
C GLY A 247 -8.59 -19.55 0.21
N VAL A 248 -8.31 -19.38 1.50
CA VAL A 248 -7.45 -18.30 1.99
C VAL A 248 -6.14 -18.85 2.51
N LEU A 249 -5.04 -18.26 2.05
CA LEU A 249 -3.69 -18.58 2.49
C LEU A 249 -3.12 -17.38 3.25
N LEU A 250 -2.85 -17.60 4.53
CA LEU A 250 -2.11 -16.68 5.40
C LEU A 250 -0.69 -17.20 5.57
N ASP A 251 0.31 -16.32 5.45
CA ASP A 251 1.66 -16.62 5.91
C ASP A 251 2.02 -15.68 7.07
N MET A 252 2.36 -16.27 8.23
CA MET A 252 2.81 -15.52 9.40
C MET A 252 4.25 -15.02 9.26
N CYS A 253 5.01 -15.55 8.28
CA CYS A 253 6.30 -15.00 7.94
C CYS A 253 6.12 -13.70 7.14
N TYR A 254 6.65 -12.61 7.66
CA TYR A 254 6.59 -11.27 7.06
C TYR A 254 7.92 -10.80 6.47
N LYS A 255 8.94 -11.67 6.48
CA LYS A 255 10.29 -11.39 5.98
C LYS A 255 10.76 -12.52 5.05
N PRO A 256 10.76 -12.29 3.72
CA PRO A 256 10.24 -11.10 3.01
C PRO A 256 8.72 -10.97 3.11
N ARG A 257 8.15 -9.79 2.83
CA ARG A 257 6.68 -9.59 2.83
C ARG A 257 5.94 -10.53 1.87
N ASN A 258 6.61 -10.88 0.77
CA ASN A 258 6.11 -11.82 -0.22
C ASN A 258 6.94 -13.10 -0.19
N THR A 259 6.58 -14.02 0.70
CA THR A 259 7.30 -15.30 0.87
C THR A 259 7.13 -16.21 -0.35
N ARG A 260 7.98 -17.23 -0.45
CA ARG A 260 7.87 -18.24 -1.51
C ARG A 260 6.52 -18.97 -1.47
N ILE A 261 5.96 -19.16 -0.27
CA ILE A 261 4.64 -19.80 -0.08
C ILE A 261 3.52 -18.88 -0.58
N LEU A 262 3.55 -17.59 -0.24
CA LEU A 262 2.58 -16.62 -0.73
C LEU A 262 2.61 -16.52 -2.27
N ARG A 263 3.80 -16.51 -2.89
CA ARG A 263 3.93 -16.50 -4.36
C ARG A 263 3.31 -17.75 -4.99
N MET A 264 3.68 -18.92 -4.49
CA MET A 264 3.14 -20.20 -4.97
C MET A 264 1.62 -20.26 -4.83
N GLY A 265 1.07 -19.79 -3.69
CA GLY A 265 -0.36 -19.70 -3.48
C GLY A 265 -1.04 -18.81 -4.52
N ARG A 266 -0.52 -17.60 -4.76
CA ARG A 266 -1.07 -16.68 -5.77
C ARG A 266 -1.02 -17.24 -7.18
N GLU A 267 0.10 -17.82 -7.58
CA GLU A 267 0.28 -18.44 -8.90
C GLU A 267 -0.74 -19.57 -9.13
N LYS A 268 -1.11 -20.30 -8.08
CA LYS A 268 -2.13 -21.35 -8.15
C LYS A 268 -3.55 -20.82 -8.00
N GLY A 269 -3.76 -19.53 -7.69
CA GLY A 269 -5.09 -18.90 -7.58
C GLY A 269 -5.67 -18.82 -6.17
N TRP A 270 -4.86 -18.99 -5.12
CA TRP A 270 -5.30 -18.80 -3.73
C TRP A 270 -5.43 -17.32 -3.38
N LYS A 271 -6.40 -16.99 -2.52
CA LYS A 271 -6.49 -15.65 -1.94
C LYS A 271 -5.45 -15.54 -0.82
N THR A 272 -4.39 -14.80 -1.08
CA THR A 272 -3.30 -14.62 -0.09
C THR A 272 -3.51 -13.40 0.79
N VAL A 273 -3.26 -13.55 2.08
CA VAL A 273 -3.23 -12.48 3.08
C VAL A 273 -1.83 -12.50 3.70
N ASP A 274 -1.14 -11.37 3.66
CA ASP A 274 0.13 -11.22 4.39
C ASP A 274 -0.14 -10.85 5.87
N GLY A 275 0.86 -11.04 6.73
CA GLY A 275 0.74 -10.70 8.15
C GLY A 275 0.60 -9.19 8.47
N THR A 276 0.53 -8.31 7.46
CA THR A 276 0.41 -6.85 7.63
C THR A 276 -0.36 -6.23 6.46
N VAL A 277 -1.70 -6.13 6.56
CA VAL A 277 -2.61 -5.61 5.51
C VAL A 277 -1.92 -4.61 4.58
N ALA A 278 -1.48 -5.08 3.41
CA ALA A 278 -0.87 -4.23 2.41
C ALA A 278 -1.91 -3.28 1.83
N ASN A 279 -1.59 -1.98 1.81
CA ASN A 279 -2.31 -0.99 1.03
C ASN A 279 -2.15 -1.38 -0.45
N ASN A 280 -3.14 -2.07 -1.02
CA ASN A 280 -3.07 -2.77 -2.31
C ASN A 280 -3.03 -1.81 -3.51
N PHE A 281 -1.92 -1.07 -3.68
CA PHE A 281 -1.56 -0.46 -4.96
C PHE A 281 -0.96 -1.52 -5.87
N THR A 282 -1.37 -1.53 -7.13
CA THR A 282 -0.85 -2.44 -8.17
C THR A 282 0.09 -1.74 -9.15
N GLY A 283 0.14 -0.40 -9.11
CA GLY A 283 1.04 0.39 -9.93
C GLY A 283 1.49 1.69 -9.28
N ILE A 284 2.54 2.28 -9.86
CA ILE A 284 3.16 3.54 -9.43
C ILE A 284 3.65 4.32 -10.65
N GLU A 285 3.57 5.64 -10.58
CA GLU A 285 4.23 6.54 -11.53
C GLU A 285 5.60 6.94 -11.01
N ILE A 286 6.59 7.07 -11.90
CA ILE A 286 7.93 7.51 -11.51
C ILE A 286 8.13 8.95 -11.95
N PHE A 287 8.27 9.84 -10.97
CA PHE A 287 8.76 11.20 -11.19
C PHE A 287 10.26 11.17 -11.47
N PHE A 288 10.69 11.88 -12.52
CA PHE A 288 12.08 11.89 -12.98
C PHE A 288 12.98 12.55 -11.93
N GLU A 289 12.47 13.55 -11.21
CA GLU A 289 13.13 14.17 -10.08
C GLU A 289 13.45 13.14 -8.98
N ASP A 290 12.54 12.23 -8.66
CA ASP A 290 12.77 11.16 -7.66
C ASP A 290 13.89 10.21 -8.10
N LEU A 291 13.91 9.87 -9.39
CA LEU A 291 15.00 9.10 -9.98
C LEU A 291 16.33 9.86 -9.87
N GLU A 292 16.35 11.16 -10.14
CA GLU A 292 17.56 11.96 -9.99
C GLU A 292 18.00 12.11 -8.52
N TYR A 293 17.05 12.25 -7.58
CA TYR A 293 17.34 12.27 -6.16
C TYR A 293 18.05 10.98 -5.73
N LEU A 294 17.53 9.84 -6.18
CA LEU A 294 18.16 8.55 -5.93
C LEU A 294 19.54 8.44 -6.61
N ALA A 295 19.66 8.86 -7.86
CA ALA A 295 20.93 8.83 -8.60
C ALA A 295 22.02 9.68 -7.92
N ARG A 296 21.65 10.86 -7.39
CA ARG A 296 22.55 11.70 -6.58
C ARG A 296 22.93 10.99 -5.29
N ALA A 297 21.96 10.44 -4.56
CA ALA A 297 22.20 9.75 -3.29
C ALA A 297 23.13 8.54 -3.45
N GLU A 298 22.87 7.67 -4.43
CA GLU A 298 23.69 6.48 -4.71
C GLU A 298 25.10 6.82 -5.20
N SER A 299 25.26 7.99 -5.83
CA SER A 299 26.55 8.45 -6.36
C SER A 299 27.28 9.43 -5.42
N ASN A 300 26.75 9.67 -4.21
CA ASN A 300 27.26 10.66 -3.25
C ASN A 300 27.49 12.06 -3.85
N LEU A 301 26.57 12.50 -4.71
CA LEU A 301 26.62 13.82 -5.35
C LEU A 301 25.93 14.88 -4.48
N ALA A 302 26.38 16.13 -4.61
CA ALA A 302 25.69 17.27 -4.03
C ALA A 302 24.27 17.41 -4.61
N THR A 303 23.36 17.99 -3.84
CA THR A 303 21.95 18.20 -4.24
C THR A 303 21.79 19.02 -5.51
N SER A 304 22.75 19.91 -5.82
CA SER A 304 22.75 20.75 -7.02
C SER A 304 23.46 20.14 -8.23
N ALA A 305 24.11 18.98 -8.07
CA ALA A 305 24.86 18.36 -9.16
C ALA A 305 23.94 17.53 -10.08
N THR A 306 24.12 17.66 -11.38
CA THR A 306 23.44 16.82 -12.38
C THR A 306 24.08 15.43 -12.39
N PRO A 307 23.32 14.35 -12.13
CA PRO A 307 23.83 12.99 -12.24
C PRO A 307 24.25 12.63 -13.66
N SER A 308 25.24 11.76 -13.82
CA SER A 308 25.60 11.24 -15.14
C SER A 308 24.50 10.31 -15.68
N PRO A 309 24.40 10.10 -17.01
CA PRO A 309 23.48 9.13 -17.60
C PRO A 309 23.60 7.73 -16.98
N GLU A 310 24.81 7.27 -16.68
CA GLU A 310 25.06 5.97 -16.04
C GLU A 310 24.53 5.93 -14.61
N ALA A 311 24.60 7.04 -13.87
CA ALA A 311 24.01 7.14 -12.53
C ALA A 311 22.48 7.09 -12.58
N GLN A 312 21.86 7.76 -13.55
CA GLN A 312 20.42 7.72 -13.76
C GLN A 312 19.93 6.31 -14.14
N LEU A 313 20.68 5.60 -14.99
CA LEU A 313 20.36 4.21 -15.35
C LEU A 313 20.50 3.24 -14.16
N ARG A 314 21.48 3.44 -13.28
CA ARG A 314 21.60 2.65 -12.04
C ARG A 314 20.43 2.90 -11.10
N ALA A 315 20.07 4.17 -10.88
CA ALA A 315 18.92 4.52 -10.05
C ALA A 315 17.61 3.93 -10.61
N ALA A 316 17.43 3.94 -11.94
CA ALA A 316 16.31 3.27 -12.60
C ALA A 316 16.27 1.76 -12.30
N GLN A 317 17.42 1.09 -12.31
CA GLN A 317 17.51 -0.34 -11.97
C GLN A 317 17.17 -0.61 -10.50
N THR A 318 17.61 0.28 -9.59
CA THR A 318 17.24 0.22 -8.17
C THR A 318 15.72 0.36 -8.01
N ILE A 319 15.11 1.38 -8.64
CA ILE A 319 13.66 1.61 -8.61
C ILE A 319 12.90 0.39 -9.14
N ARG A 320 13.32 -0.17 -10.28
CA ARG A 320 12.73 -1.38 -10.86
C ARG A 320 12.74 -2.53 -9.86
N THR A 321 13.89 -2.77 -9.23
CA THR A 321 14.07 -3.85 -8.24
C THR A 321 13.13 -3.65 -7.04
N LEU A 322 13.04 -2.43 -6.52
CA LEU A 322 12.14 -2.10 -5.41
C LEU A 322 10.67 -2.32 -5.76
N CYS A 323 10.27 -1.99 -6.99
CA CYS A 323 8.91 -2.21 -7.49
C CYS A 323 8.61 -3.70 -7.66
N ASP A 324 9.55 -4.48 -8.22
CA ASP A 324 9.41 -5.93 -8.38
C ASP A 324 9.24 -6.66 -7.05
N GLU A 325 10.05 -6.30 -6.05
CA GLU A 325 9.94 -6.82 -4.68
C GLU A 325 8.57 -6.56 -4.04
N ARG A 326 7.88 -5.50 -4.48
CA ARG A 326 6.59 -5.04 -3.97
C ARG A 326 5.43 -5.37 -4.90
N SER A 327 5.67 -6.05 -6.01
CA SER A 327 4.67 -6.35 -7.04
C SER A 327 3.96 -5.09 -7.58
N LEU A 328 4.70 -3.99 -7.74
CA LEU A 328 4.21 -2.74 -8.31
C LEU A 328 4.59 -2.65 -9.79
N SER A 329 3.61 -2.41 -10.65
CA SER A 329 3.85 -2.08 -12.05
C SER A 329 4.20 -0.60 -12.20
N ILE A 330 5.24 -0.28 -12.95
CA ILE A 330 5.56 1.12 -13.25
C ILE A 330 4.68 1.57 -14.42
N ILE A 331 3.77 2.51 -14.16
CA ILE A 331 2.76 2.98 -15.12
C ILE A 331 3.45 3.80 -16.22
N GLY A 332 4.27 4.77 -15.85
CA GLY A 332 4.97 5.67 -16.76
C GLY A 332 6.12 6.42 -16.09
N LEU A 333 7.01 6.95 -16.91
CA LEU A 333 8.07 7.87 -16.51
C LEU A 333 7.64 9.30 -16.84
N GLN A 334 7.66 10.18 -15.85
CA GLN A 334 7.18 11.54 -16.01
C GLN A 334 7.96 12.52 -15.13
N PRO A 335 7.86 13.83 -15.34
CA PRO A 335 7.42 14.49 -16.55
C PRO A 335 8.58 14.78 -17.51
N PHE A 336 8.41 14.55 -18.81
CA PHE A 336 9.33 15.05 -19.84
C PHE A 336 9.00 16.52 -20.16
N MET A 337 9.45 17.41 -19.27
CA MET A 337 9.07 18.82 -19.24
C MET A 337 9.66 19.66 -20.39
N HIS A 338 8.91 20.72 -20.75
CA HIS A 338 9.35 21.83 -21.60
C HIS A 338 9.80 21.39 -23.00
N TYR A 339 8.92 20.69 -23.72
CA TYR A 339 9.25 20.15 -25.03
C TYR A 339 8.56 20.85 -26.19
N GLU A 340 7.22 20.84 -26.25
CA GLU A 340 6.54 21.26 -27.47
C GLU A 340 6.61 22.78 -27.69
N GLY A 341 6.73 23.17 -28.97
CA GLY A 341 6.61 24.56 -29.40
C GLY A 341 7.81 25.44 -29.07
N LEU A 342 9.01 24.88 -28.87
CA LEU A 342 10.21 25.66 -28.59
C LEU A 342 10.59 26.56 -29.78
N LEU A 343 10.72 27.87 -29.53
CA LEU A 343 11.21 28.84 -30.52
C LEU A 343 12.70 28.63 -30.81
N ASP A 344 13.48 28.33 -29.77
CA ASP A 344 14.89 27.96 -29.91
C ASP A 344 15.03 26.52 -30.40
N ARG A 345 15.48 26.35 -31.64
CA ARG A 345 15.66 25.04 -32.26
C ARG A 345 16.91 24.31 -31.79
N GLU A 346 17.89 24.99 -31.21
CA GLU A 346 19.01 24.34 -30.53
C GLU A 346 18.52 23.68 -29.23
N GLU A 347 17.68 24.37 -28.46
CA GLU A 347 17.05 23.80 -27.26
C GLU A 347 16.16 22.61 -27.62
N HIS A 348 15.35 22.71 -28.69
CA HIS A 348 14.60 21.55 -29.20
C HIS A 348 15.53 20.35 -29.48
N THR A 349 16.63 20.59 -30.19
CA THR A 349 17.61 19.53 -30.51
C THR A 349 18.23 18.93 -29.24
N ALA A 350 18.49 19.75 -28.23
CA ALA A 350 18.97 19.28 -26.92
C ALA A 350 17.94 18.40 -26.20
N ARG A 351 16.64 18.73 -26.31
CA ARG A 351 15.54 17.90 -25.76
C ARG A 351 15.42 16.57 -26.49
N ILE A 352 15.49 16.56 -27.82
CA ILE A 352 15.52 15.32 -28.61
C ILE A 352 16.68 14.41 -28.18
N LYS A 353 17.88 14.98 -28.00
CA LYS A 353 19.02 14.21 -27.50
C LYS A 353 18.81 13.68 -26.07
N LYS A 354 18.17 14.46 -25.19
CA LYS A 354 17.81 14.02 -23.83
C LYS A 354 16.81 12.85 -23.87
N LEU A 355 15.89 12.85 -24.83
CA LEU A 355 14.88 11.81 -24.99
C LEU A 355 15.50 10.41 -25.25
N GLU A 356 16.63 10.34 -25.95
CA GLU A 356 17.36 9.07 -26.17
C GLU A 356 17.75 8.38 -24.84
N LEU A 357 18.08 9.17 -23.81
CA LEU A 357 18.36 8.64 -22.47
C LEU A 357 17.07 8.22 -21.76
N TRP A 358 15.99 8.99 -21.93
CA TRP A 358 14.68 8.64 -21.38
C TRP A 358 14.15 7.32 -21.92
N PHE A 359 14.37 7.00 -23.21
CA PHE A 359 14.04 5.68 -23.75
C PHE A 359 14.78 4.55 -23.04
N LYS A 360 16.07 4.74 -22.75
CA LYS A 360 16.86 3.76 -22.00
C LYS A 360 16.32 3.60 -20.58
N ILE A 361 16.01 4.70 -19.90
CA ILE A 361 15.47 4.70 -18.54
C ILE A 361 14.10 4.01 -18.51
N ALA A 362 13.17 4.36 -19.40
CA ALA A 362 11.86 3.75 -19.49
C ALA A 362 11.94 2.22 -19.66
N LYS A 363 12.84 1.75 -20.53
CA LYS A 363 13.10 0.31 -20.71
C LYS A 363 13.65 -0.37 -19.46
N VAL A 364 14.56 0.28 -18.72
CA VAL A 364 15.10 -0.24 -17.46
C VAL A 364 14.02 -0.31 -16.38
N LEU A 365 13.17 0.72 -16.29
CA LEU A 365 11.99 0.71 -15.42
C LEU A 365 10.94 -0.33 -15.87
N GLY A 366 11.02 -0.77 -17.12
CA GLY A 366 10.07 -1.71 -17.73
C GLY A 366 8.69 -1.09 -17.94
N THR A 367 8.64 0.22 -18.21
CA THR A 367 7.46 0.92 -18.71
C THR A 367 7.62 1.26 -20.18
N ASP A 368 6.49 1.36 -20.87
CA ASP A 368 6.38 1.78 -22.26
C ASP A 368 5.71 3.16 -22.40
N VAL A 369 5.59 3.94 -21.31
CA VAL A 369 4.95 5.26 -21.30
C VAL A 369 5.91 6.34 -20.79
N ILE A 370 5.99 7.44 -21.53
CA ILE A 370 6.57 8.72 -21.10
C ILE A 370 5.46 9.77 -21.09
N GLN A 371 5.29 10.53 -20.00
CA GLN A 371 4.35 11.66 -19.97
C GLN A 371 5.04 12.94 -20.42
N ILE A 372 4.39 13.68 -21.32
CA ILE A 372 4.79 15.03 -21.74
C ILE A 372 3.70 16.00 -21.25
N PRO A 373 3.97 16.82 -20.23
CA PRO A 373 3.02 17.83 -19.80
C PRO A 373 3.09 19.06 -20.70
N GLY A 374 1.96 19.75 -20.82
CA GLY A 374 1.82 20.92 -21.66
C GLY A 374 2.73 22.07 -21.23
N ASN A 375 3.41 22.67 -22.20
CA ASN A 375 4.46 23.66 -21.98
C ASN A 375 3.89 24.97 -21.41
N PHE A 376 4.56 25.46 -20.37
CA PHE A 376 4.19 26.68 -19.63
C PHE A 376 5.35 27.69 -19.56
N LEU A 377 6.34 27.56 -20.45
CA LEU A 377 7.34 28.61 -20.65
C LEU A 377 6.71 29.88 -21.21
N GLY A 378 7.43 31.01 -21.11
CA GLY A 378 6.95 32.30 -21.60
C GLY A 378 6.72 32.31 -23.12
N THR A 379 5.84 33.17 -23.61
CA THR A 379 5.55 33.33 -25.05
C THR A 379 6.75 33.86 -25.85
N ASP A 380 7.80 34.33 -25.16
CA ASP A 380 9.11 34.69 -25.70
C ASP A 380 10.03 33.47 -25.92
N GLN A 381 9.68 32.31 -25.35
CA GLN A 381 10.45 31.06 -25.44
C GLN A 381 9.73 29.99 -26.27
N ILE A 382 8.40 30.04 -26.33
CA ILE A 382 7.57 29.04 -27.01
C ILE A 382 6.49 29.67 -27.90
N THR A 383 6.04 28.93 -28.91
CA THR A 383 5.01 29.32 -29.87
C THR A 383 3.73 28.50 -29.73
N GLY A 384 2.60 29.15 -30.02
CA GLY A 384 1.29 28.49 -30.19
C GLY A 384 1.00 28.13 -31.65
N ASP A 385 1.98 28.28 -32.54
CA ASP A 385 1.86 27.85 -33.94
C ASP A 385 1.67 26.33 -34.00
N LEU A 386 0.47 25.92 -34.40
CA LEU A 386 0.07 24.53 -34.45
C LEU A 386 0.95 23.70 -35.37
N ASP A 387 1.46 24.26 -36.48
CA ASP A 387 2.26 23.47 -37.42
C ASP A 387 3.61 23.09 -36.79
N VAL A 388 4.23 24.03 -36.06
CA VAL A 388 5.47 23.79 -35.32
C VAL A 388 5.25 22.79 -34.18
N VAL A 389 4.20 23.01 -33.37
CA VAL A 389 3.89 22.15 -32.22
C VAL A 389 3.60 20.72 -32.66
N ILE A 390 2.81 20.54 -33.73
CA ILE A 390 2.49 19.22 -34.27
C ILE A 390 3.73 18.57 -34.88
N GLN A 391 4.62 19.33 -35.51
CA GLN A 391 5.88 18.80 -36.03
C GLN A 391 6.77 18.27 -34.90
N ASP A 392 6.95 19.04 -33.82
CA ASP A 392 7.73 18.62 -32.65
C ASP A 392 7.14 17.34 -32.03
N LEU A 393 5.83 17.32 -31.77
CA LEU A 393 5.17 16.16 -31.16
C LEU A 393 5.16 14.92 -32.07
N LYS A 394 5.11 15.10 -33.40
CA LYS A 394 5.27 14.00 -34.37
C LYS A 394 6.68 13.43 -34.33
N GLU A 395 7.70 14.27 -34.21
CA GLU A 395 9.10 13.83 -34.15
C GLU A 395 9.33 12.86 -32.99
N VAL A 396 8.91 13.22 -31.77
CA VAL A 396 9.06 12.31 -30.62
C VAL A 396 8.21 11.05 -30.75
N ALA A 397 6.98 11.18 -31.27
CA ALA A 397 6.12 10.01 -31.50
C ALA A 397 6.77 9.05 -32.51
N ASP A 398 7.32 9.55 -33.61
CA ASP A 398 8.01 8.77 -34.63
C ASP A 398 9.26 8.08 -34.04
N MET A 399 10.06 8.78 -33.23
CA MET A 399 11.17 8.17 -32.50
C MET A 399 10.70 7.04 -31.57
N GLY A 400 9.61 7.24 -30.82
CA GLY A 400 9.06 6.20 -29.93
C GLY A 400 8.56 4.95 -30.66
N LEU A 401 8.13 5.08 -31.93
CA LEU A 401 7.74 3.93 -32.77
C LEU A 401 8.94 3.08 -33.23
N GLU A 402 10.14 3.66 -33.27
CA GLU A 402 11.38 2.96 -33.60
C GLU A 402 11.88 2.10 -32.41
N GLU A 403 11.49 2.45 -31.19
CA GLU A 403 11.90 1.76 -29.98
C GLU A 403 11.26 0.36 -29.83
N ARG A 404 11.97 -0.54 -29.12
CA ARG A 404 11.47 -1.88 -28.75
C ARG A 404 11.65 -2.12 -27.23
N PRO A 405 10.57 -2.32 -26.46
CA PRO A 405 9.15 -2.13 -26.85
C PRO A 405 8.88 -0.71 -27.35
N ILE A 406 7.80 -0.52 -28.11
CA ILE A 406 7.37 0.80 -28.60
C ILE A 406 7.14 1.70 -27.40
N ILE A 407 7.68 2.92 -27.43
CA ILE A 407 7.43 3.92 -26.39
C ILE A 407 6.23 4.76 -26.78
N LYS A 408 5.27 4.85 -25.87
CA LYS A 408 4.08 5.70 -25.94
C LYS A 408 4.31 7.02 -25.21
N PHE A 409 3.68 8.07 -25.71
CA PHE A 409 3.67 9.40 -25.12
C PHE A 409 2.28 9.78 -24.66
N ALA A 410 2.11 9.95 -23.36
CA ALA A 410 0.88 10.47 -22.77
C ALA A 410 1.02 12.00 -22.64
N TYR A 411 0.29 12.76 -23.45
CA TYR A 411 0.26 14.21 -23.33
C TYR A 411 -0.72 14.63 -22.23
N GLU A 412 -0.29 15.50 -21.32
CA GLU A 412 -1.09 16.00 -20.21
C GLU A 412 -1.27 17.52 -20.36
N ASN A 413 -2.50 18.01 -20.51
CA ASN A 413 -2.73 19.45 -20.46
C ASN A 413 -2.64 19.94 -19.01
N LEU A 414 -1.77 20.90 -18.74
CA LEU A 414 -1.78 21.59 -17.45
C LEU A 414 -2.77 22.75 -17.53
N CYS A 415 -3.61 22.95 -16.50
CA CYS A 415 -4.58 24.07 -16.49
C CYS A 415 -3.94 25.47 -16.44
N TRP A 416 -2.61 25.54 -16.48
CA TRP A 416 -1.77 26.73 -16.58
C TRP A 416 -0.77 26.67 -17.74
N SER A 417 -0.87 25.71 -18.66
CA SER A 417 -0.07 25.70 -19.88
C SER A 417 -0.27 26.99 -20.69
N THR A 418 0.76 27.45 -21.39
CA THR A 418 0.72 28.75 -22.07
C THR A 418 -0.26 28.76 -23.24
N PHE A 419 -0.35 27.66 -23.99
CA PHE A 419 -1.22 27.56 -25.18
C PHE A 419 -2.26 26.43 -25.09
N PHE A 420 -1.90 25.26 -24.57
CA PHE A 420 -2.70 24.02 -24.58
C PHE A 420 -3.19 23.62 -23.18
N ASP A 421 -4.02 24.48 -22.59
CA ASP A 421 -4.44 24.46 -21.19
C ASP A 421 -5.78 23.76 -20.90
N THR A 422 -6.38 23.15 -21.91
CA THR A 422 -7.69 22.46 -21.85
C THR A 422 -7.57 21.09 -22.50
N TRP A 423 -8.42 20.14 -22.08
CA TRP A 423 -8.40 18.80 -22.66
C TRP A 423 -8.83 18.84 -24.13
N GLU A 424 -9.70 19.78 -24.52
CA GLU A 424 -10.14 19.98 -25.91
C GLU A 424 -8.95 20.29 -26.82
N LYS A 425 -8.10 21.23 -26.39
CA LYS A 425 -6.88 21.60 -27.14
C LYS A 425 -5.87 20.47 -27.17
N ALA A 426 -5.70 19.73 -26.06
CA ALA A 426 -4.84 18.56 -26.05
C ALA A 426 -5.36 17.44 -26.96
N TRP A 427 -6.68 17.25 -27.03
CA TRP A 427 -7.30 16.32 -27.96
C TRP A 427 -7.06 16.74 -29.42
N ASP A 428 -7.22 18.02 -29.74
CA ASP A 428 -6.91 18.56 -31.08
C ASP A 428 -5.44 18.30 -31.47
N LEU A 429 -4.50 18.35 -30.50
CA LEU A 429 -3.11 17.96 -30.73
C LEU A 429 -3.00 16.46 -31.04
N VAL A 430 -3.58 15.60 -30.21
CA VAL A 430 -3.54 14.13 -30.38
C VAL A 430 -4.12 13.70 -31.73
N GLU A 431 -5.23 14.31 -32.16
CA GLU A 431 -5.86 14.07 -33.47
C GLU A 431 -4.92 14.46 -34.63
N ARG A 432 -4.21 15.57 -34.52
CA ARG A 432 -3.33 16.08 -35.60
C ARG A 432 -1.95 15.44 -35.64
N VAL A 433 -1.42 15.01 -34.48
CA VAL A 433 -0.20 14.21 -34.40
C VAL A 433 -0.42 12.87 -35.10
N ASP A 434 -1.59 12.26 -34.92
CA ASP A 434 -2.03 11.06 -35.63
C ASP A 434 -0.97 9.94 -35.64
N ARG A 435 -0.54 9.54 -34.43
CA ARG A 435 0.35 8.40 -34.21
C ARG A 435 -0.21 7.45 -33.17
N PRO A 436 -0.17 6.12 -33.37
CA PRO A 436 -0.81 5.16 -32.46
C PRO A 436 -0.19 5.16 -31.06
N ASN A 437 1.08 5.56 -30.93
CA ASN A 437 1.79 5.67 -29.66
C ASN A 437 1.72 7.09 -29.04
N PHE A 438 0.97 8.02 -29.61
CA PHE A 438 0.75 9.35 -29.02
C PHE A 438 -0.70 9.49 -28.58
N GLY A 439 -0.91 9.79 -27.31
CA GLY A 439 -2.21 9.81 -26.64
C GLY A 439 -2.23 10.79 -25.46
N MET A 440 -3.14 10.59 -24.51
CA MET A 440 -3.39 11.49 -23.39
C MET A 440 -3.16 10.80 -22.03
N CYS A 441 -2.69 11.61 -21.08
CA CYS A 441 -3.00 11.44 -19.67
C CYS A 441 -4.14 12.40 -19.32
N LEU A 442 -5.26 11.89 -18.82
CA LEU A 442 -6.39 12.74 -18.38
C LEU A 442 -6.32 12.94 -16.86
N ASP A 443 -6.02 14.16 -16.43
CA ASP A 443 -5.97 14.55 -15.00
C ASP A 443 -7.22 15.34 -14.61
N THR A 444 -7.95 14.83 -13.61
CA THR A 444 -9.16 15.49 -13.08
C THR A 444 -8.90 16.88 -12.51
N PHE A 445 -7.74 17.10 -11.86
CA PHE A 445 -7.38 18.42 -11.35
C PHE A 445 -7.16 19.39 -12.50
N ASN A 446 -6.44 18.99 -13.55
CA ASN A 446 -6.18 19.89 -14.67
C ASN A 446 -7.45 20.17 -15.49
N ILE A 447 -8.31 19.17 -15.73
CA ILE A 447 -9.58 19.35 -16.43
C ILE A 447 -10.48 20.33 -15.64
N ALA A 448 -10.76 20.03 -14.37
CA ALA A 448 -11.65 20.86 -13.55
C ALA A 448 -11.00 22.19 -13.14
N GLY A 449 -9.69 22.19 -12.94
CA GLY A 449 -8.88 23.36 -12.61
C GLY A 449 -8.94 24.43 -13.69
N ARG A 450 -9.16 24.06 -14.96
CA ARG A 450 -9.36 25.04 -16.03
C ARG A 450 -10.82 25.43 -16.21
N VAL A 451 -11.73 24.46 -16.25
CA VAL A 451 -13.13 24.68 -16.65
C VAL A 451 -14.01 25.17 -15.50
N TYR A 452 -13.81 24.64 -14.29
CA TYR A 452 -14.70 24.83 -13.14
C TYR A 452 -14.11 25.76 -12.07
N ALA A 453 -12.81 25.66 -11.83
CA ALA A 453 -12.16 26.32 -10.70
C ALA A 453 -11.31 27.54 -11.11
N ASP A 454 -11.29 28.53 -10.23
CA ASP A 454 -10.32 29.63 -10.26
C ASP A 454 -9.86 29.95 -8.84
N PRO A 455 -8.64 29.56 -8.42
CA PRO A 455 -8.16 29.81 -7.08
C PRO A 455 -7.95 31.30 -6.77
N ALA A 456 -7.93 32.18 -7.79
CA ALA A 456 -7.85 33.63 -7.61
C ALA A 456 -9.23 34.30 -7.51
N ALA A 457 -10.32 33.58 -7.76
CA ALA A 457 -11.69 34.10 -7.61
C ALA A 457 -12.14 34.06 -6.15
N ALA A 458 -13.02 35.00 -5.76
CA ALA A 458 -13.53 35.11 -4.39
C ALA A 458 -14.34 33.87 -3.94
N ASP A 459 -15.06 33.25 -4.86
CA ASP A 459 -15.85 32.04 -4.62
C ASP A 459 -15.13 30.76 -5.09
N GLY A 460 -13.90 30.88 -5.58
CA GLY A 460 -13.06 29.77 -6.07
C GLY A 460 -13.46 29.21 -7.43
N LYS A 461 -14.38 29.83 -8.16
CA LYS A 461 -14.95 29.28 -9.40
C LYS A 461 -14.74 30.18 -10.61
N THR A 462 -14.73 29.56 -11.78
CA THR A 462 -14.89 30.28 -13.05
C THR A 462 -16.35 30.76 -13.19
N PRO A 463 -16.61 31.79 -14.03
CA PRO A 463 -17.98 32.13 -14.40
C PRO A 463 -18.69 30.93 -15.04
N ASN A 464 -19.93 30.64 -14.63
CA ASN A 464 -20.75 29.52 -15.13
C ASN A 464 -20.14 28.11 -14.93
N ALA A 465 -19.29 27.94 -13.91
CA ALA A 465 -18.52 26.73 -13.64
C ALA A 465 -19.32 25.42 -13.80
N GLU A 466 -20.53 25.33 -13.25
CA GLU A 466 -21.36 24.13 -13.30
C GLU A 466 -21.83 23.79 -14.73
N GLU A 467 -22.34 24.80 -15.45
CA GLU A 467 -22.86 24.61 -16.82
C GLU A 467 -21.73 24.32 -17.81
N ASP A 468 -20.60 25.00 -17.64
CA ASP A 468 -19.42 24.84 -18.49
C ASP A 468 -18.74 23.48 -18.24
N MET A 469 -18.63 23.05 -16.99
CA MET A 469 -18.11 21.71 -16.66
C MET A 469 -19.00 20.62 -17.27
N LYS A 470 -20.33 20.72 -17.09
CA LYS A 470 -21.26 19.75 -17.66
C LYS A 470 -21.12 19.65 -19.18
N ARG A 471 -21.14 20.80 -19.88
CA ARG A 471 -20.99 20.85 -21.34
C ARG A 471 -19.64 20.28 -21.78
N SER A 472 -18.56 20.60 -21.08
CA SER A 472 -17.21 20.11 -21.38
C SER A 472 -17.12 18.58 -21.23
N LEU A 473 -17.71 17.99 -20.18
CA LEU A 473 -17.76 16.53 -20.01
C LEU A 473 -18.61 15.84 -21.08
N GLU A 474 -19.75 16.41 -21.46
CA GLU A 474 -20.58 15.88 -22.56
C GLU A 474 -19.82 15.89 -23.89
N GLU A 475 -19.02 16.93 -24.16
CA GLU A 475 -18.18 16.99 -25.36
C GLU A 475 -17.00 16.02 -25.31
N MET A 476 -16.38 15.82 -24.13
CA MET A 476 -15.31 14.84 -23.95
C MET A 476 -15.78 13.44 -24.35
N VAL A 477 -16.93 13.02 -23.82
CA VAL A 477 -17.51 11.69 -24.09
C VAL A 477 -17.81 11.49 -25.58
N LYS A 478 -18.14 12.56 -26.32
CA LYS A 478 -18.41 12.48 -27.76
C LYS A 478 -17.16 12.45 -28.63
N ARG A 479 -16.09 13.14 -28.22
CA ARG A 479 -14.94 13.44 -29.08
C ARG A 479 -13.74 12.53 -28.84
N VAL A 480 -13.44 12.19 -27.59
CA VAL A 480 -12.19 11.51 -27.24
C VAL A 480 -12.26 10.03 -27.62
N ASP A 481 -11.32 9.55 -28.44
CA ASP A 481 -11.14 8.11 -28.66
C ASP A 481 -10.44 7.49 -27.45
N ILE A 482 -11.13 6.57 -26.79
CA ILE A 482 -10.64 5.89 -25.61
C ILE A 482 -9.32 5.13 -25.83
N LYS A 483 -9.03 4.70 -27.06
CA LYS A 483 -7.75 4.04 -27.41
C LYS A 483 -6.54 4.95 -27.25
N LYS A 484 -6.78 6.27 -27.26
CA LYS A 484 -5.76 7.30 -27.10
C LYS A 484 -5.62 7.75 -25.65
N VAL A 485 -6.40 7.23 -24.70
CA VAL A 485 -6.22 7.51 -23.28
C VAL A 485 -5.32 6.42 -22.69
N PHE A 486 -4.09 6.76 -22.31
CA PHE A 486 -3.12 5.76 -21.83
C PHE A 486 -3.28 5.51 -20.34
N TYR A 487 -3.44 6.57 -19.55
CA TYR A 487 -3.79 6.51 -18.13
C TYR A 487 -4.50 7.77 -17.68
N ILE A 488 -5.10 7.72 -16.49
CA ILE A 488 -5.76 8.87 -15.89
C ILE A 488 -5.25 9.11 -14.47
N GLN A 489 -5.29 10.37 -14.05
CA GLN A 489 -4.93 10.81 -12.72
C GLN A 489 -6.17 11.41 -12.05
N VAL A 490 -6.50 10.91 -10.87
CA VAL A 490 -7.71 11.28 -10.14
C VAL A 490 -7.35 11.89 -8.80
N VAL A 491 -7.39 13.21 -8.76
CA VAL A 491 -7.13 14.05 -7.58
C VAL A 491 -8.05 15.28 -7.56
N ASP A 492 -8.31 15.75 -6.34
CA ASP A 492 -9.10 16.95 -6.02
C ASP A 492 -8.16 18.08 -5.58
N ALA A 493 -8.71 19.20 -5.13
CA ALA A 493 -7.94 20.26 -4.52
C ALA A 493 -8.77 21.11 -3.55
N GLU A 494 -8.06 21.70 -2.58
CA GLU A 494 -8.66 22.53 -1.54
C GLU A 494 -9.29 23.80 -2.14
N LYS A 495 -10.49 24.15 -1.69
CA LYS A 495 -11.03 25.49 -1.93
C LYS A 495 -10.27 26.52 -1.10
N MET A 496 -9.62 27.48 -1.77
CA MET A 496 -8.89 28.55 -1.09
C MET A 496 -9.85 29.39 -0.22
N ARG A 497 -9.47 29.60 1.04
CA ARG A 497 -10.25 30.42 2.00
C ARG A 497 -10.27 31.90 1.62
N SER A 498 -9.20 32.35 0.97
CA SER A 498 -9.02 33.69 0.43
C SER A 498 -8.43 33.57 -0.97
N PRO A 499 -8.76 34.48 -1.91
CA PRO A 499 -8.19 34.49 -3.24
C PRO A 499 -6.67 34.30 -3.26
N LEU A 500 -6.18 33.40 -4.12
CA LEU A 500 -4.75 33.17 -4.35
C LEU A 500 -4.20 34.27 -5.26
N VAL A 501 -4.06 35.46 -4.70
CA VAL A 501 -3.51 36.68 -5.31
C VAL A 501 -2.37 37.24 -4.45
N GLU A 502 -1.76 38.36 -4.84
CA GLU A 502 -0.70 39.00 -4.08
C GLU A 502 -1.10 39.19 -2.60
N GLY A 503 -0.25 38.70 -1.68
CA GLY A 503 -0.52 38.64 -0.24
C GLY A 503 -1.01 37.29 0.27
N HIS A 504 -1.42 36.35 -0.58
CA HIS A 504 -1.75 34.98 -0.19
C HIS A 504 -0.48 34.18 0.17
N ALA A 505 -0.57 33.25 1.12
CA ALA A 505 0.59 32.44 1.57
C ALA A 505 1.23 31.59 0.48
N PHE A 506 0.44 31.20 -0.53
CA PHE A 506 0.89 30.41 -1.69
C PHE A 506 1.14 31.27 -2.94
N TYR A 507 1.00 32.59 -2.85
CA TYR A 507 1.27 33.46 -3.98
C TYR A 507 2.75 33.45 -4.34
N ALA A 508 3.04 33.24 -5.61
CA ALA A 508 4.38 33.40 -6.17
C ALA A 508 4.27 34.30 -7.41
N LYS A 509 5.02 35.40 -7.41
CA LYS A 509 4.94 36.46 -8.42
C LYS A 509 5.13 35.92 -9.85
N ASP A 510 6.02 34.96 -10.00
CA ASP A 510 6.42 34.41 -11.30
C ASP A 510 5.68 33.09 -11.64
N GLN A 511 4.59 32.77 -10.93
CA GLN A 511 3.80 31.55 -11.15
C GLN A 511 2.31 31.88 -11.32
N PRO A 512 1.60 31.27 -12.28
CA PRO A 512 0.15 31.34 -12.35
C PRO A 512 -0.48 30.80 -11.05
N ALA A 513 -1.59 31.42 -10.61
CA ALA A 513 -2.28 31.01 -9.38
C ALA A 513 -2.65 29.51 -9.35
N ARG A 514 -3.05 28.95 -10.51
CA ARG A 514 -3.35 27.51 -10.66
C ARG A 514 -2.11 26.62 -10.45
N MET A 515 -0.93 27.06 -10.86
CA MET A 515 0.32 26.34 -10.62
C MET A 515 0.68 26.34 -9.12
N SER A 516 0.60 27.51 -8.47
CA SER A 516 0.78 27.62 -7.02
C SER A 516 -0.21 26.76 -6.25
N TRP A 517 -1.47 26.75 -6.68
CA TRP A 517 -2.53 25.95 -6.10
C TRP A 517 -2.23 24.45 -6.25
N SER A 518 -1.89 24.02 -7.46
CA SER A 518 -1.50 22.63 -7.76
C SER A 518 -0.36 22.16 -6.86
N ARG A 519 0.69 22.96 -6.66
CA ARG A 519 1.88 22.55 -5.89
C ARG A 519 1.68 22.44 -4.38
N ASN A 520 0.63 23.06 -3.84
CA ASN A 520 0.48 23.24 -2.39
C ASN A 520 -0.79 22.63 -1.79
N ALA A 521 -1.82 22.44 -2.62
CA ALA A 521 -3.18 22.27 -2.13
C ALA A 521 -4.03 21.28 -2.97
N ARG A 522 -3.40 20.34 -3.69
CA ARG A 522 -4.13 19.16 -4.16
C ARG A 522 -4.53 18.26 -2.98
N LEU A 523 -5.61 17.53 -3.17
CA LEU A 523 -6.17 16.55 -2.24
C LEU A 523 -6.43 15.24 -2.98
N PHE A 524 -6.52 14.13 -2.24
CA PHE A 524 -7.15 12.94 -2.80
C PHE A 524 -8.66 13.16 -2.91
N ALA A 525 -9.31 12.42 -3.82
CA ALA A 525 -10.76 12.49 -3.97
C ALA A 525 -11.49 12.22 -2.65
N PHE A 526 -12.57 12.97 -2.39
CA PHE A 526 -13.39 12.84 -1.17
C PHE A 526 -12.70 13.18 0.16
N GLU A 527 -11.57 13.88 0.13
CA GLU A 527 -11.01 14.49 1.33
C GLU A 527 -11.73 15.80 1.69
N GLU A 528 -11.72 16.15 2.97
CA GLU A 528 -12.37 17.36 3.47
C GLU A 528 -11.72 18.60 2.84
N GLY A 529 -12.56 19.54 2.38
CA GLY A 529 -12.11 20.78 1.72
C GLY A 529 -11.95 20.66 0.19
N GLY A 530 -12.02 19.44 -0.35
CA GLY A 530 -12.16 19.19 -1.78
C GLY A 530 -13.47 19.78 -2.33
N TYR A 531 -13.42 20.34 -3.54
CA TYR A 531 -14.60 20.97 -4.16
C TYR A 531 -14.65 20.84 -5.68
N LEU A 532 -13.63 20.23 -6.30
CA LEU A 532 -13.66 19.98 -7.73
C LEU A 532 -14.69 18.88 -8.03
N PRO A 533 -15.35 18.91 -9.20
CA PRO A 533 -16.28 17.87 -9.65
C PRO A 533 -15.53 16.59 -10.09
N VAL A 534 -14.60 16.09 -9.27
CA VAL A 534 -13.71 14.96 -9.57
C VAL A 534 -14.49 13.71 -9.91
N LEU A 535 -15.58 13.45 -9.19
CA LEU A 535 -16.43 12.29 -9.44
C LEU A 535 -17.12 12.36 -10.81
N ASP A 536 -17.61 13.53 -11.20
CA ASP A 536 -18.28 13.71 -12.50
C ASP A 536 -17.28 13.54 -13.65
N VAL A 537 -16.08 14.15 -13.53
CA VAL A 537 -15.00 13.98 -14.52
C VAL A 537 -14.61 12.50 -14.61
N THR A 538 -14.42 11.83 -13.47
CA THR A 538 -14.05 10.41 -13.43
C THR A 538 -15.12 9.52 -14.05
N LYS A 539 -16.41 9.78 -13.78
CA LYS A 539 -17.53 9.05 -14.40
C LYS A 539 -17.59 9.29 -15.90
N ALA A 540 -17.38 10.51 -16.38
CA ALA A 540 -17.33 10.81 -17.81
C ALA A 540 -16.24 9.98 -18.52
N ILE A 541 -15.07 9.85 -17.90
CA ILE A 541 -13.96 9.06 -18.45
C ILE A 541 -14.23 7.54 -18.35
N ILE A 542 -14.52 7.03 -17.15
CA ILE A 542 -14.63 5.57 -16.92
C ILE A 542 -15.92 5.01 -17.51
N GLN A 543 -17.05 5.66 -17.27
CA GLN A 543 -18.36 5.17 -17.70
C GLN A 543 -18.74 5.71 -19.07
N GLY A 544 -18.48 7.00 -19.32
CA GLY A 544 -18.81 7.64 -20.59
C GLY A 544 -17.93 7.15 -21.74
N LEU A 545 -16.61 7.24 -21.60
CA LEU A 545 -15.68 6.74 -22.62
C LEU A 545 -15.44 5.22 -22.55
N GLY A 546 -15.79 4.58 -21.43
CA GLY A 546 -15.53 3.15 -21.21
C GLY A 546 -14.08 2.85 -20.85
N TYR A 547 -13.38 3.78 -20.16
CA TYR A 547 -11.99 3.60 -19.75
C TYR A 547 -11.80 2.43 -18.78
N LYS A 548 -10.75 1.62 -19.00
CA LYS A 548 -10.43 0.43 -18.18
C LYS A 548 -8.92 0.26 -17.92
N GLY A 549 -8.12 1.30 -18.10
CA GLY A 549 -6.66 1.22 -17.90
C GLY A 549 -6.25 1.61 -16.48
N TRP A 550 -5.08 2.26 -16.34
CA TRP A 550 -4.55 2.68 -15.06
C TRP A 550 -5.24 3.93 -14.52
N VAL A 551 -5.60 3.91 -13.24
CA VAL A 551 -6.02 5.09 -12.48
C VAL A 551 -4.96 5.36 -11.43
N SER A 552 -4.33 6.52 -11.51
CA SER A 552 -3.33 6.99 -10.56
C SER A 552 -3.87 8.15 -9.73
N MET A 553 -3.16 8.49 -8.66
CA MET A 553 -3.53 9.52 -7.69
C MET A 553 -2.36 10.47 -7.46
N GLU A 554 -2.06 11.29 -8.47
CA GLU A 554 -0.93 12.22 -8.44
C GLU A 554 -1.20 13.41 -7.51
N LEU A 555 -0.65 13.32 -6.31
CA LEU A 555 -0.81 14.36 -5.30
C LEU A 555 0.39 15.32 -5.33
N PHE A 556 0.07 16.62 -5.26
CA PHE A 556 1.01 17.68 -4.93
C PHE A 556 0.44 18.51 -3.78
N SER A 557 0.91 18.23 -2.58
CA SER A 557 0.45 18.90 -1.36
C SER A 557 1.65 19.38 -0.55
N ARG A 558 1.47 20.50 0.15
CA ARG A 558 2.42 20.97 1.16
C ARG A 558 2.77 19.89 2.18
N THR A 559 1.85 18.96 2.48
CA THR A 559 2.05 17.85 3.42
C THR A 559 3.09 16.84 2.92
N MET A 560 3.42 16.82 1.62
CA MET A 560 4.47 15.96 1.08
C MET A 560 5.88 16.51 1.33
N ASN A 561 5.99 17.80 1.64
CA ASN A 561 7.26 18.44 2.00
C ASN A 561 7.57 18.31 3.51
N GLU A 562 6.66 17.70 4.28
CA GLU A 562 6.90 17.46 5.70
C GLU A 562 8.01 16.41 5.89
N PRO A 563 8.99 16.65 6.77
CA PRO A 563 10.02 15.67 7.03
C PRO A 563 9.46 14.52 7.88
N GLY A 564 9.67 13.27 7.45
CA GLY A 564 9.35 12.10 8.28
C GLY A 564 9.16 10.81 7.50
N GLY A 565 9.61 9.70 8.07
CA GLY A 565 9.48 8.37 7.44
C GLY A 565 8.02 7.88 7.30
N GLU A 566 7.08 8.44 8.07
CA GLU A 566 5.66 8.08 7.98
C GLU A 566 4.91 8.82 6.85
N VAL A 567 5.49 9.88 6.27
CA VAL A 567 4.82 10.71 5.25
C VAL A 567 4.39 9.88 4.03
N PRO A 568 5.23 9.04 3.41
CA PRO A 568 4.78 8.21 2.29
C PRO A 568 3.67 7.22 2.67
N LYS A 569 3.73 6.66 3.88
CA LYS A 569 2.76 5.67 4.37
C LYS A 569 1.39 6.30 4.62
N GLU A 570 1.38 7.50 5.20
CA GLU A 570 0.14 8.24 5.45
C GLU A 570 -0.54 8.66 4.14
N HIS A 571 0.24 9.16 3.16
CA HIS A 571 -0.31 9.49 1.84
C HIS A 571 -0.82 8.25 1.10
N ALA A 572 -0.11 7.11 1.19
CA ALA A 572 -0.60 5.85 0.63
C ALA A 572 -1.92 5.39 1.28
N ARG A 573 -2.08 5.56 2.60
CA ARG A 573 -3.33 5.27 3.31
C ARG A 573 -4.47 6.18 2.83
N ARG A 574 -4.24 7.49 2.77
CA ARG A 574 -5.23 8.49 2.31
C ARG A 574 -5.66 8.23 0.86
N ALA A 575 -4.71 7.94 -0.02
CA ALA A 575 -4.97 7.53 -1.40
C ALA A 575 -5.85 6.27 -1.46
N ARG A 576 -5.55 5.26 -0.63
CA ARG A 576 -6.35 4.02 -0.58
C ARG A 576 -7.79 4.29 -0.14
N GLU A 577 -7.99 5.12 0.88
CA GLU A 577 -9.34 5.50 1.35
C GLU A 577 -10.13 6.28 0.30
N ALA A 578 -9.47 7.17 -0.43
CA ALA A 578 -10.07 7.86 -1.56
C ALA A 578 -10.48 6.88 -2.66
N TRP A 579 -9.63 5.88 -2.97
CA TRP A 579 -9.91 4.86 -3.98
C TRP A 579 -11.13 4.01 -3.59
N GLU A 580 -11.21 3.57 -2.34
CA GLU A 580 -12.33 2.75 -1.85
C GLU A 580 -13.67 3.49 -1.87
N LYS A 581 -13.64 4.81 -1.69
CA LYS A 581 -14.83 5.66 -1.86
C LYS A 581 -15.16 5.81 -3.34
N LEU A 582 -14.16 6.06 -4.19
CA LEU A 582 -14.35 6.22 -5.62
C LEU A 582 -14.93 4.97 -6.26
N GLU A 583 -14.38 3.79 -5.93
CA GLU A 583 -14.77 2.48 -6.47
C GLU A 583 -16.26 2.17 -6.21
N LYS A 584 -16.82 2.62 -5.08
CA LYS A 584 -18.25 2.47 -4.76
C LYS A 584 -19.14 3.32 -5.67
N GLU A 585 -18.63 4.43 -6.17
CA GLU A 585 -19.38 5.37 -7.00
C GLU A 585 -19.24 5.08 -8.51
N ILE A 586 -18.17 4.41 -8.94
CA ILE A 586 -17.91 4.07 -10.35
C ILE A 586 -18.46 2.69 -10.71
N THR A 587 -19.73 2.63 -11.14
CA THR A 587 -20.32 1.40 -11.68
C THR A 587 -19.55 0.87 -12.89
N GLY A 588 -19.30 -0.43 -12.96
CA GLY A 588 -18.68 -1.09 -14.11
C GLY A 588 -17.15 -1.15 -14.09
N TRP A 589 -16.50 -0.62 -13.03
CA TRP A 589 -15.08 -0.84 -12.80
C TRP A 589 -14.82 -2.30 -12.40
N GLN A 590 -13.90 -2.97 -13.10
CA GLN A 590 -13.38 -4.27 -12.71
C GLN A 590 -11.94 -4.04 -12.28
N SER A 591 -11.60 -4.29 -11.01
CA SER A 591 -10.25 -4.08 -10.50
C SER A 591 -9.23 -4.82 -11.36
N LYS A 592 -8.23 -4.09 -11.88
CA LYS A 592 -7.07 -4.67 -12.56
C LYS A 592 -5.96 -5.00 -11.59
#